data_AF-A0A811N1P5-F1
#
_entry.id   AF-A0A811N1P5-F1
#
_cell.length_a   1.000
_cell.length_b   1.000
_cell.length_c   1.000
_cell.angle_alpha   90.00
_cell.angle_beta   90.00
_cell.angle_gamma   90.00
#
_symmetry.space_group_name_H-M   'P 1'
#
loop_
_entity.id
_entity.type
_entity.pdbx_description
1 polymer ?
#
loop_
_entity_poly.entity_id
_entity_poly.type
_entity_poly.pdbx_seq_one_letter_code
_entity_poly.pdbx_strand_id
1 'polypeptide(L)'
;MSSSPTWVFDSDLLAAAYLMTEAPFLPRERLFKQQHYFQNLTKHTYLKGRFDVITSVAIPLALAASSMFMIGRGVYNMSHGIGKKE
;
A
#
# COMPACT_ATOMS: atom_id res chain seq x y z
N MET A 1 -10.31 -20.87 -55.43
CA MET A 1 -9.89 -19.51 -55.04
C MET A 1 -10.65 -19.10 -53.81
N SER A 2 -10.03 -19.16 -52.63
CA SER A 2 -10.52 -18.48 -51.43
C SER A 2 -9.29 -18.12 -50.61
N SER A 3 -8.75 -16.94 -50.91
CA SER A 3 -7.64 -16.33 -50.19
C SER A 3 -8.17 -15.79 -48.88
N SER A 4 -7.99 -16.57 -47.81
CA SER A 4 -8.21 -16.14 -46.43
C SER A 4 -7.33 -14.93 -46.09
N PRO A 5 -7.90 -13.84 -45.52
CA PRO A 5 -7.17 -12.61 -45.29
C PRO A 5 -6.20 -12.79 -44.11
N THR A 6 -4.90 -12.67 -44.37
CA THR A 6 -3.85 -12.69 -43.36
C THR A 6 -3.84 -11.37 -42.60
N TRP A 7 -4.33 -11.40 -41.36
CA TRP A 7 -3.94 -10.59 -40.20
C TRP A 7 -2.98 -9.40 -40.42
N VAL A 8 -3.44 -8.33 -41.08
CA VAL A 8 -2.75 -7.03 -41.12
C VAL A 8 -2.95 -6.25 -39.80
N PHE A 9 -3.89 -6.67 -38.96
CA PHE A 9 -4.30 -5.92 -37.76
C PHE A 9 -3.36 -6.03 -36.55
N ASP A 10 -2.51 -7.07 -36.44
CA ASP A 10 -1.65 -7.26 -35.24
C ASP A 10 -0.32 -6.50 -35.31
N SER A 11 0.28 -6.36 -36.50
CA SER A 11 1.57 -5.68 -36.68
C SER A 11 1.48 -4.19 -36.39
N ASP A 12 0.39 -3.55 -36.82
CA ASP A 12 0.17 -2.12 -36.64
C ASP A 12 -0.16 -1.78 -35.19
N LEU A 13 -0.84 -2.68 -34.47
CA LEU A 13 -1.16 -2.55 -33.05
C LEU A 13 0.09 -2.73 -32.17
N LEU A 14 0.95 -3.69 -32.50
CA LEU A 14 2.24 -3.88 -31.85
C LEU A 14 3.20 -2.71 -32.14
N ALA A 15 3.22 -2.20 -33.38
CA ALA A 15 3.99 -1.02 -33.74
C ALA A 15 3.49 0.23 -33.00
N ALA A 16 2.17 0.42 -32.91
CA ALA A 16 1.58 1.50 -32.14
C ALA A 16 1.91 1.39 -30.64
N ALA A 17 1.83 0.19 -30.04
CA ALA A 17 2.20 -0.03 -28.63
C ALA A 17 3.68 0.25 -28.34
N TYR A 18 4.57 -0.07 -29.29
CA TYR A 18 5.99 0.22 -29.19
C TYR A 18 6.30 1.73 -29.28
N LEU A 19 5.61 2.46 -30.16
CA LEU A 19 5.77 3.92 -30.29
C LEU A 19 5.12 4.72 -29.14
N MET A 20 4.18 4.12 -28.40
CA MET A 20 3.53 4.70 -27.21
C MET A 20 4.30 4.45 -25.90
N THR A 21 5.38 3.66 -25.93
CA THR A 21 6.17 3.34 -24.73
C THR A 21 7.23 4.41 -24.51
N GLU A 22 6.84 5.53 -23.88
CA GLU A 22 7.81 6.43 -23.27
C GLU A 22 8.55 5.67 -22.15
N ALA A 23 9.87 5.83 -22.08
CA ALA A 23 10.63 5.25 -20.99
C ALA A 23 10.18 5.90 -19.66
N PRO A 24 9.87 5.12 -18.61
CA PRO A 24 9.43 5.69 -17.35
C PRO A 24 10.46 6.67 -16.78
N PHE A 25 9.99 7.71 -16.09
CA PHE A 25 10.84 8.77 -15.51
C PHE A 25 11.96 8.27 -14.59
N LEU A 26 11.81 7.05 -14.06
CA LEU A 26 12.82 6.41 -13.22
C LEU A 26 13.30 5.07 -13.82
N PRO A 27 14.62 4.80 -13.75
CA PRO A 27 15.20 3.53 -14.13
C PRO A 27 14.55 2.36 -13.37
N ARG A 28 14.17 1.30 -14.09
CA ARG A 28 13.50 0.12 -13.51
C ARG A 28 14.41 -0.68 -12.58
N GLU A 29 15.73 -0.49 -12.67
CA GLU A 29 16.74 -1.12 -11.82
C GLU A 29 16.49 -0.84 -10.33
N ARG A 30 15.96 0.34 -9.98
CA ARG A 30 15.60 0.66 -8.58
C ARG A 30 14.42 -0.19 -8.10
N LEU A 31 13.42 -0.40 -8.94
CA LEU A 31 12.26 -1.24 -8.63
C LEU A 31 12.66 -2.70 -8.47
N PHE A 32 13.49 -3.24 -9.37
CA PHE A 32 13.96 -4.61 -9.26
C PHE A 32 14.79 -4.85 -8.00
N LYS A 33 15.61 -3.88 -7.58
CA LYS A 33 16.35 -3.93 -6.31
C LYS A 33 15.40 -3.99 -5.10
N GLN A 34 14.36 -3.15 -5.07
CA GLN A 34 13.35 -3.18 -4.00
C GLN A 34 12.51 -4.45 -4.03
N GLN A 35 12.12 -4.93 -5.21
CA GLN A 35 11.39 -6.19 -5.37
C GLN A 35 12.20 -7.36 -4.80
N HIS A 36 13.47 -7.49 -5.19
CA HIS A 36 14.35 -8.54 -4.65
C HIS A 36 14.52 -8.41 -3.13
N TYR A 37 14.71 -7.18 -2.61
CA TYR A 37 14.79 -6.94 -1.17
C TYR A 37 13.52 -7.39 -0.41
N PHE A 38 12.33 -6.97 -0.85
CA PHE A 38 11.07 -7.27 -0.16
C PHE A 38 10.55 -8.70 -0.39
N GLN A 39 10.94 -9.35 -1.49
CA GLN A 39 10.58 -10.74 -1.79
C GLN A 39 11.44 -11.74 -1.00
N ASN A 40 12.69 -11.40 -0.71
CA ASN A 40 13.57 -12.25 0.11
C ASN A 40 13.23 -12.23 1.61
N LEU A 41 12.40 -11.28 2.07
CA LEU A 41 11.96 -11.20 3.45
C LEU A 41 10.75 -12.09 3.69
N THR A 42 10.89 -13.04 4.61
CA THR A 42 9.83 -13.99 5.02
C THR A 42 8.83 -13.40 6.02
N LYS A 43 8.95 -12.12 6.38
CA LYS A 43 8.04 -11.41 7.30
C LYS A 43 6.70 -11.08 6.64
N HIS A 44 5.66 -10.92 7.46
CA HIS A 44 4.36 -10.39 7.02
C HIS A 44 4.50 -9.00 6.40
N THR A 45 3.63 -8.68 5.44
CA THR A 45 3.71 -7.47 4.60
C THR A 45 3.90 -6.17 5.39
N TYR A 46 3.21 -6.02 6.52
CA TYR A 46 3.25 -4.81 7.37
C TYR A 46 4.47 -4.74 8.31
N LEU A 47 5.41 -5.69 8.22
CA LEU A 47 6.63 -5.77 9.02
C LEU A 47 7.88 -5.95 8.17
N LYS A 48 7.77 -5.82 6.84
CA LYS A 48 8.90 -6.06 5.93
C LYS A 48 9.92 -4.93 6.00
N GLY A 49 9.46 -3.69 6.00
CA GLY A 49 10.31 -2.52 6.17
C GLY A 49 10.75 -2.31 7.62
N ARG A 50 11.96 -1.79 7.81
CA ARG A 50 12.43 -1.33 9.14
C ARG A 50 11.53 -0.23 9.71
N PHE A 51 11.04 0.66 8.85
CA PHE A 51 10.15 1.75 9.25
C PHE A 51 8.70 1.28 9.44
N ASP A 52 8.32 0.14 8.85
CA ASP A 52 6.96 -0.38 8.96
C ASP A 52 6.62 -0.73 10.40
N VAL A 53 7.58 -1.15 11.23
CA VAL A 53 7.34 -1.41 12.66
C VAL A 53 6.89 -0.13 13.40
N ILE A 54 7.46 1.02 13.06
CA ILE A 54 7.09 2.28 13.69
C ILE A 54 5.67 2.69 13.26
N THR A 55 5.38 2.59 11.97
CA THR A 55 4.12 3.06 11.39
C THR A 55 2.95 2.11 11.57
N SER A 56 3.19 0.80 11.60
CA SER A 56 2.14 -0.23 11.70
C SER A 56 1.95 -0.78 13.10
N VAL A 57 2.95 -0.67 13.98
CA VAL A 57 2.89 -1.20 15.35
C VAL A 57 2.93 -0.08 16.38
N ALA A 58 4.01 0.71 16.42
CA ALA A 58 4.21 1.65 17.53
C ALA A 58 3.17 2.78 17.56
N ILE A 59 3.00 3.50 16.44
CA ILE A 59 2.05 4.62 16.36
C ILE A 59 0.61 4.13 16.55
N PRO A 60 0.12 3.09 15.83
CA PRO A 60 -1.26 2.65 15.99
C PRO A 60 -1.55 2.08 17.38
N LEU A 61 -0.60 1.35 18.00
CA LEU A 61 -0.80 0.83 19.36
C LEU A 61 -0.86 1.95 20.41
N ALA A 62 0.06 2.91 20.35
CA ALA A 62 0.06 4.03 21.28
C ALA A 62 -1.24 4.84 21.16
N LEU A 63 -1.65 5.13 19.92
CA LEU A 63 -2.91 5.81 19.63
C LEU A 63 -4.09 5.01 20.17
N ALA A 64 -4.22 3.73 19.81
CA ALA A 64 -5.32 2.87 20.24
C ALA A 64 -5.41 2.76 21.77
N ALA A 65 -4.28 2.56 22.44
CA ALA A 65 -4.23 2.50 23.90
C ALA A 65 -4.69 3.81 24.54
N SER A 66 -4.18 4.95 24.04
CA SER A 66 -4.58 6.28 24.53
C SER A 66 -6.08 6.54 24.30
N SER A 67 -6.60 6.21 23.12
CA SER A 67 -8.01 6.38 22.78
C SER A 67 -8.90 5.49 23.65
N MET A 68 -8.56 4.21 23.81
CA MET A 68 -9.29 3.29 24.69
C MET A 68 -9.29 3.79 26.14
N PHE A 69 -8.17 4.32 26.63
CA PHE A 69 -8.10 4.89 27.97
C PHE A 69 -9.03 6.09 28.14
N MET A 70 -9.02 7.03 27.19
CA MET A 70 -9.92 8.19 27.24
C MET A 70 -11.39 7.80 27.14
N ILE A 71 -11.72 6.84 26.27
CA ILE A 71 -13.09 6.29 26.15
C ILE A 71 -13.52 5.65 27.46
N GLY A 72 -12.69 4.79 28.05
CA GLY A 72 -13.00 4.12 29.32
C GLY A 72 -13.23 5.11 30.46
N ARG A 73 -12.36 6.14 30.58
CA ARG A 73 -12.54 7.22 31.56
C ARG A 73 -13.80 8.04 31.30
N GLY A 74 -14.10 8.34 30.05
CA GLY A 74 -15.32 9.06 29.66
C GLY A 74 -16.57 8.30 30.07
N VAL A 75 -16.67 7.02 29.70
CA VAL A 75 -17.79 6.15 30.06
C VAL A 75 -17.92 6.00 31.57
N TYR A 76 -16.81 5.80 32.29
CA TYR A 76 -16.81 5.70 33.75
C TYR A 76 -17.33 6.98 34.42
N ASN A 77 -16.84 8.14 33.99
CA ASN A 77 -17.27 9.42 34.55
C ASN A 77 -18.76 9.67 34.28
N MET A 78 -19.23 9.37 33.06
CA MET A 78 -20.65 9.49 32.70
C MET A 78 -21.53 8.55 33.52
N SER A 79 -21.12 7.29 33.71
CA SER A 79 -21.91 6.30 34.46
C SER A 79 -22.00 6.59 35.95
N HIS A 80 -21.01 7.25 36.54
CA HIS A 80 -20.98 7.62 37.95
C HIS A 80 -21.44 9.07 38.20
N GLY A 81 -21.84 9.81 37.15
CA GLY A 81 -22.27 11.21 37.26
C GLY A 81 -21.17 12.18 37.71
N ILE A 82 -19.90 11.80 37.52
CA ILE A 82 -18.71 12.56 37.93
C ILE A 82 -18.30 13.54 36.82
N GLY A 83 -17.80 14.73 37.21
CA GLY A 83 -17.25 15.71 36.25
C GLY A 83 -18.29 16.63 35.62
N LYS A 84 -19.44 16.82 36.28
CA LYS A 84 -20.37 17.91 35.95
C LYS A 84 -19.66 19.24 36.16
N LYS A 85 -19.72 20.11 35.15
CA LYS A 85 -19.32 21.50 35.30
C LYS A 85 -20.46 22.24 36.01
N GLU A 86 -20.11 23.22 36.83
CA GLU A 86 -21.10 24.16 37.42
C GLU A 86 -21.91 24.87 36.33
#